data_AF-A0A5P8YZF4-F1
#
_entry.id   AF-A0A5P8YZF4-F1
#
_cell.length_a   1.000
_cell.length_b   1.000
_cell.length_c   1.000
_cell.angle_alpha   90.00
_cell.angle_beta   90.00
_cell.angle_gamma   90.00
#
_symmetry.space_group_name_H-M   'P 1'
#
loop_
_entity.id
_entity.type
_entity.pdbx_description
1 polymer ?
#
loop_
_entity_poly.entity_id
_entity_poly.type
_entity_poly.pdbx_seq_one_letter_code
_entity_poly.pdbx_strand_id
1 'polypeptide(L)'
;MNLTRWTPLAALAVLAACEMPPEGTDETDVANFDTAVASIGCDLLDEGDYQAIELQTGLTRTQLQEMASFRVETGAAARLSNGGMRLVSGPCAPVETAEAPAAEAG
;
A
#
# COMPACT_ATOMS: atom_id res chain seq x y z
N MET A 1 -44.41 35.76 -17.06
CA MET A 1 -43.08 35.09 -16.98
C MET A 1 -42.48 35.34 -15.62
N ASN A 2 -41.98 34.30 -14.95
CA ASN A 2 -40.69 34.25 -14.22
C ASN A 2 -40.67 32.99 -13.36
N LEU A 3 -40.32 31.87 -13.99
CA LEU A 3 -40.02 30.60 -13.34
C LEU A 3 -38.60 30.69 -12.77
N THR A 4 -38.50 31.06 -11.49
CA THR A 4 -37.25 31.07 -10.75
C THR A 4 -36.75 29.64 -10.58
N ARG A 5 -35.77 29.31 -11.41
CA ARG A 5 -34.84 28.19 -11.42
C ARG A 5 -34.57 27.59 -10.04
N TRP A 6 -35.06 26.39 -9.80
CA TRP A 6 -34.57 25.49 -8.76
C TRP A 6 -33.89 24.32 -9.48
N THR A 7 -32.59 24.43 -9.68
CA THR A 7 -31.75 23.33 -10.14
C THR A 7 -31.56 22.39 -8.95
N PRO A 8 -32.05 21.15 -8.97
CA PRO A 8 -31.72 20.20 -7.91
C PRO A 8 -30.22 19.94 -7.99
N LEU A 9 -29.54 20.37 -6.93
CA LEU A 9 -28.12 20.18 -6.69
C LEU A 9 -27.81 18.68 -6.85
N ALA A 10 -26.96 18.37 -7.82
CA ALA A 10 -26.48 17.03 -8.08
C ALA A 10 -25.98 16.39 -6.79
N ALA A 11 -26.65 15.32 -6.35
CA ALA A 11 -26.13 14.40 -5.35
C ALA A 11 -24.95 13.66 -5.98
N LEU A 12 -23.78 14.28 -5.96
CA LEU A 12 -22.50 13.61 -6.12
C LEU A 12 -22.37 12.65 -4.93
N ALA A 13 -22.76 11.39 -5.17
CA ALA A 13 -22.41 10.29 -4.28
C ALA A 13 -20.89 10.25 -4.19
N VAL A 14 -20.36 10.74 -3.06
CA VAL A 14 -18.98 10.52 -2.67
C VAL A 14 -18.88 9.02 -2.40
N LEU A 15 -18.53 8.25 -3.44
CA LEU A 15 -17.97 6.93 -3.25
C LEU A 15 -16.63 7.17 -2.58
N ALA A 16 -16.62 7.18 -1.24
CA ALA A 16 -15.40 6.89 -0.51
C ALA A 16 -14.90 5.56 -1.09
N ALA A 17 -13.75 5.60 -1.77
CA ALA A 17 -13.13 4.39 -2.28
C ALA A 17 -12.78 3.53 -1.07
N CYS A 18 -13.64 2.56 -0.74
CA CYS A 18 -13.23 1.47 0.13
C CYS A 18 -12.17 0.71 -0.67
N GLU A 19 -10.91 0.88 -0.28
CA GLU A 19 -9.76 0.20 -0.85
C GLU A 19 -9.86 -1.28 -0.48
N MET A 20 -10.49 -2.05 -1.36
CA MET A 20 -10.75 -3.46 -1.12
C MET A 20 -9.50 -4.28 -1.49
N PRO A 21 -9.09 -5.23 -0.64
CA PRO A 21 -8.01 -6.16 -0.97
C PRO A 21 -8.31 -6.94 -2.26
N PRO A 22 -7.27 -7.50 -2.92
CA PRO A 22 -7.42 -8.38 -4.06
C PRO A 22 -8.41 -9.53 -3.83
N GLU A 23 -9.01 -10.04 -4.91
CA GLU A 23 -9.93 -11.17 -4.83
C GLU A 23 -9.27 -12.39 -4.16
N GLY A 24 -10.01 -13.02 -3.23
CA GLY A 24 -9.50 -14.18 -2.49
C GLY A 24 -8.58 -13.86 -1.32
N THR A 25 -8.34 -12.57 -1.03
CA THR A 25 -7.55 -12.12 0.12
C THR A 25 -8.38 -11.31 1.11
N ASP A 26 -7.91 -11.21 2.35
CA ASP A 26 -8.50 -10.34 3.39
C ASP A 26 -7.47 -9.40 4.04
N GLU A 27 -7.92 -8.57 4.99
CA GLU A 27 -7.05 -7.60 5.67
C GLU A 27 -5.89 -8.26 6.44
N THR A 28 -6.08 -9.50 6.90
CA THR A 28 -5.02 -10.30 7.53
C THR A 28 -3.94 -10.62 6.53
N ASP A 29 -4.31 -10.96 5.30
CA ASP A 29 -3.35 -11.23 4.21
C ASP A 29 -2.57 -9.98 3.83
N VAL A 30 -3.21 -8.81 3.84
CA VAL A 30 -2.52 -7.52 3.64
C VAL A 30 -1.43 -7.33 4.71
N ALA A 31 -1.76 -7.56 5.98
CA ALA A 31 -0.81 -7.42 7.08
C ALA A 31 0.32 -8.48 7.03
N ASN A 32 -0.02 -9.72 6.66
CA ASN A 32 0.94 -10.80 6.47
C ASN A 32 1.89 -10.51 5.30
N PHE A 33 1.36 -9.99 4.19
CA PHE A 33 2.13 -9.55 3.04
C PHE A 33 3.12 -8.45 3.42
N ASP A 34 2.67 -7.40 4.11
CA ASP A 34 3.53 -6.31 4.56
C ASP A 34 4.66 -6.81 5.48
N THR A 35 4.33 -7.73 6.39
CA THR A 35 5.31 -8.36 7.29
C THR A 35 6.32 -9.20 6.53
N ALA A 36 5.86 -9.98 5.54
CA ALA A 36 6.74 -10.81 4.71
C ALA A 36 7.65 -9.96 3.80
N VAL A 37 7.14 -8.87 3.21
CA VAL A 37 7.95 -7.91 2.44
C VAL A 37 9.00 -7.23 3.34
N ALA A 38 8.63 -6.88 4.58
CA ALA A 38 9.59 -6.36 5.54
C ALA A 38 10.69 -7.37 5.90
N SER A 39 10.35 -8.66 5.99
CA SER A 39 11.31 -9.72 6.32
C SER A 39 12.44 -9.88 5.28
N ILE A 40 12.18 -9.49 4.03
CA ILE A 40 13.15 -9.55 2.93
C ILE A 40 13.82 -8.19 2.65
N GLY A 41 13.50 -7.15 3.42
CA GLY A 41 14.15 -5.83 3.29
C GLY A 41 13.30 -4.74 2.64
N CYS A 42 11.97 -4.89 2.63
CA CYS A 42 10.98 -3.91 2.17
C CYS A 42 10.87 -3.71 0.65
N ASP A 43 11.78 -4.28 -0.13
CA ASP A 43 11.75 -4.24 -1.59
C ASP A 43 11.28 -5.59 -2.14
N LEU A 44 10.42 -5.55 -3.14
CA LEU A 44 9.90 -6.71 -3.87
C LEU A 44 10.24 -6.53 -5.34
N LEU A 45 11.28 -7.23 -5.80
CA LEU A 45 11.95 -6.94 -7.07
C LEU A 45 11.77 -8.03 -8.11
N ASP A 46 12.03 -9.29 -7.73
CA ASP A 46 12.14 -10.40 -8.67
C ASP A 46 11.41 -11.66 -8.19
N GLU A 47 11.40 -12.69 -9.05
CA GLU A 47 10.72 -13.97 -8.80
C GLU A 47 11.13 -14.62 -7.47
N GLY A 48 12.40 -14.48 -7.06
CA GLY A 48 12.91 -15.07 -5.83
C GLY A 48 12.24 -14.48 -4.59
N ASP A 49 12.04 -13.16 -4.58
CA ASP A 49 11.36 -12.45 -3.49
C ASP A 49 9.91 -12.91 -3.35
N TYR A 50 9.20 -13.01 -4.47
CA TYR A 50 7.82 -13.50 -4.48
C TYR A 50 7.72 -14.95 -4.04
N GLN A 51 8.66 -15.81 -4.42
CA GLN A 51 8.68 -17.18 -3.96
C GLN A 51 8.90 -17.25 -2.43
N ALA A 52 9.79 -16.40 -1.89
CA ALA A 52 10.01 -16.31 -0.45
C ALA A 52 8.76 -15.85 0.30
N ILE A 53 8.03 -14.86 -0.23
CA ILE A 53 6.78 -14.37 0.37
C ILE A 53 5.64 -15.40 0.25
N GLU A 54 5.53 -16.11 -0.88
CA GLU A 54 4.54 -17.18 -1.07
C GLU A 54 4.69 -18.26 0.01
N LEU A 55 5.92 -18.65 0.33
CA LEU A 55 6.18 -19.64 1.39
C LEU A 55 5.82 -19.13 2.80
N GLN A 56 5.93 -17.82 3.04
CA GLN A 56 5.63 -17.22 4.35
C GLN A 56 4.14 -16.96 4.55
N THR A 57 3.45 -16.55 3.49
CA THR A 57 2.05 -16.07 3.55
C THR A 57 1.05 -17.14 3.12
N GLY A 58 1.47 -18.11 2.31
CA GLY A 58 0.56 -19.07 1.66
C GLY A 58 -0.23 -18.50 0.49
N LEU A 59 -0.03 -17.21 0.15
CA LEU A 59 -0.67 -16.56 -0.98
C LEU A 59 -0.05 -17.02 -2.30
N THR A 60 -0.91 -17.23 -3.31
CA THR A 60 -0.42 -17.62 -4.64
C THR A 60 0.34 -16.49 -5.32
N ARG A 61 1.23 -16.84 -6.25
CA ARG A 61 1.91 -15.91 -7.17
C ARG A 61 1.02 -14.80 -7.74
N THR A 62 -0.21 -15.10 -8.14
CA THR A 62 -1.14 -14.10 -8.69
C THR A 62 -1.63 -13.15 -7.60
N GLN A 63 -2.09 -13.68 -6.46
CA GLN A 63 -2.54 -12.87 -5.34
C GLN A 63 -1.43 -11.94 -4.83
N LEU A 64 -0.18 -12.40 -4.82
CA LEU A 64 0.96 -11.55 -4.44
C LEU A 64 1.20 -10.40 -5.44
N GLN A 65 1.02 -10.62 -6.74
CA GLN A 65 1.17 -9.57 -7.76
C GLN A 65 0.02 -8.56 -7.69
N GLU A 66 -1.20 -9.04 -7.45
CA GLU A 66 -2.35 -8.18 -7.27
C GLU A 66 -2.26 -7.40 -5.96
N MET A 67 -1.78 -8.02 -4.88
CA MET A 67 -1.49 -7.35 -3.61
C MET A 67 -0.41 -6.29 -3.79
N ALA A 68 0.69 -6.60 -4.48
CA ALA A 68 1.73 -5.63 -4.81
C ALA A 68 1.16 -4.42 -5.57
N SER A 69 0.30 -4.67 -6.56
CA SER A 69 -0.37 -3.61 -7.32
C SER A 69 -1.31 -2.80 -6.44
N PHE A 70 -2.12 -3.45 -5.62
CA PHE A 70 -3.00 -2.84 -4.64
C PHE A 70 -2.24 -1.92 -3.67
N ARG A 71 -1.09 -2.37 -3.12
CA ARG A 71 -0.26 -1.52 -2.24
C ARG A 71 0.28 -0.30 -2.98
N VAL A 72 0.64 -0.43 -4.25
CA VAL A 72 1.08 0.73 -5.06
C VAL A 72 -0.07 1.69 -5.33
N GLU A 73 -1.24 1.19 -5.71
CA GLU A 73 -2.42 1.99 -6.06
C GLU A 73 -3.01 2.75 -4.85
N THR A 74 -2.93 2.14 -3.66
CA THR A 74 -3.33 2.76 -2.38
C THR A 74 -2.24 3.66 -1.78
N GLY A 75 -1.08 3.80 -2.44
CA GLY A 75 0.03 4.62 -1.95
C GLY A 75 0.81 4.01 -0.77
N ALA A 76 0.49 2.78 -0.37
CA ALA A 76 1.20 2.02 0.64
C ALA A 76 2.58 1.50 0.18
N ALA A 77 2.84 1.53 -1.13
CA ALA A 77 4.09 1.19 -1.77
C ALA A 77 4.45 2.13 -2.92
N ALA A 78 5.74 2.27 -3.22
CA ALA A 78 6.25 3.03 -4.35
C ALA A 78 6.81 2.08 -5.43
N ARG A 79 6.56 2.40 -6.70
CA ARG A 79 7.21 1.71 -7.83
C ARG A 79 8.69 2.07 -7.86
N LEU A 80 9.53 1.06 -8.08
CA LEU A 80 10.96 1.24 -8.28
C LEU A 80 11.28 1.31 -9.78
N SER A 81 12.37 2.01 -10.13
CA SER A 81 12.75 2.22 -11.54
C SER A 81 13.12 0.93 -12.28
N ASN A 82 13.49 -0.12 -11.54
CA ASN A 82 13.78 -1.46 -12.05
C ASN A 82 12.53 -2.35 -12.19
N GLY A 83 11.32 -1.84 -11.96
CA GLY A 83 10.05 -2.55 -12.15
C GLY A 83 9.47 -3.22 -10.91
N GLY A 84 10.22 -3.25 -9.79
CA GLY A 84 9.74 -3.73 -8.50
C GLY A 84 8.91 -2.69 -7.73
N MET A 85 8.64 -2.99 -6.46
CA MET A 85 8.04 -2.05 -5.52
C MET A 85 8.79 -2.01 -4.20
N ARG A 86 8.70 -0.87 -3.51
CA ARG A 86 9.14 -0.70 -2.12
C ARG A 86 7.94 -0.40 -1.26
N LEU A 87 7.74 -1.16 -0.20
CA LEU A 87 6.74 -0.82 0.81
C LEU A 87 7.19 0.44 1.56
N VAL A 88 6.29 1.42 1.70
CA VAL A 88 6.56 2.71 2.39
C VAL A 88 5.65 2.92 3.60
N SER A 89 4.97 1.85 4.01
CA SER A 89 3.97 1.84 5.08
C SER A 89 4.18 0.64 6.01
N GLY A 90 3.43 0.62 7.11
CA GLY A 90 3.51 -0.44 8.11
C GLY A 90 4.94 -0.64 8.63
N PRO A 91 5.46 -1.89 8.64
CA PRO A 91 6.80 -2.19 9.14
C PRO A 91 7.94 -1.57 8.30
N CYS A 92 7.64 -1.13 7.07
CA CYS A 92 8.58 -0.49 6.15
C CYS A 92 8.39 1.03 6.06
N ALA A 93 7.55 1.62 6.91
CA ALA A 93 7.42 3.07 7.00
C ALA A 93 8.77 3.69 7.38
N PRO A 94 9.16 4.82 6.76
CA PRO A 94 10.35 5.53 7.17
C PRO A 94 10.20 5.97 8.62
N VAL A 95 11.14 5.56 9.47
CA VAL A 95 11.25 6.11 10.82
C VAL A 95 11.84 7.50 10.65
N GLU A 96 10.98 8.52 10.55
CA GLU A 96 11.42 9.91 10.74
C GLU A 96 12.27 9.93 12.01
N THR A 97 13.52 10.35 11.88
CA THR A 97 14.44 10.48 13.01
C THR A 97 13.89 11.49 14.00
N ALA A 98 13.02 11.06 14.91
CA ALA A 98 12.80 11.73 16.16
C ALA A 98 14.07 11.55 17.01
N GLU A 99 14.73 12.68 17.27
CA GLU A 99 15.95 12.92 18.06
C GLU A 99 17.33 12.73 17.40
N ALA A 100 17.90 13.88 16.99
CA ALA A 100 19.06 14.40 17.70
C ALA A 100 18.98 15.94 17.81
N PRO A 101 18.54 16.53 18.95
CA PRO A 101 19.02 17.84 19.34
C PRO A 101 20.46 17.62 19.82
N ALA A 102 21.42 17.67 18.91
CA ALA A 102 22.80 17.97 19.30
C ALA A 102 22.81 19.43 19.75
N ALA A 103 22.39 19.64 20.99
CA ALA A 103 22.63 20.84 21.75
C ALA A 103 24.12 21.13 21.67
N GLU A 104 24.39 22.36 21.28
CA GLU A 104 25.68 22.99 21.20
C GLU A 104 26.32 22.95 22.60
N ALA A 105 27.38 22.15 22.75
CA ALA A 105 28.38 22.31 23.79
C ALA A 105 29.60 22.89 23.06
N GLY A 106 30.16 24.04 23.39
CA GLY A 106 30.22 24.78 24.65
C GLY A 106 31.63 25.36 24.70
#